data_AF-A0A1B1CET3-F1
#
_entry.id   AF-A0A1B1CET3-F1
#
_cell.length_a   1.000
_cell.length_b   1.000
_cell.length_c   1.000
_cell.angle_alpha   90.00
_cell.angle_beta   90.00
_cell.angle_gamma   90.00
#
_symmetry.space_group_name_H-M   'P 1'
#
loop_
_entity.id
_entity.type
_entity.pdbx_description
1 polymer ?
#
loop_
_entity_poly.entity_id
_entity_poly.type
_entity_poly.pdbx_seq_one_letter_code
_entity_poly.pdbx_strand_id
1 'polypeptide(L)'
;MKIAVGIIGIFLGLLVLMQSCAVTAGSGLLQDKATGGAGAIGMLVGLLFFIAGAFSFALPLVGAIMFALAAAFAFIASTSGSFSDVTIWGFIALVLAVMSFFTWRSSKRKKLDASV
;
A
#
# COMPACT_ATOMS: atom_id res chain seq x y z
N MET A 1 -5.40 7.38 -15.52
CA MET A 1 -5.41 6.83 -14.14
C MET A 1 -4.03 6.79 -13.49
N LYS A 2 -2.93 6.54 -14.22
CA LYS A 2 -1.54 6.47 -13.67
C LYS A 2 -1.15 7.59 -12.70
N ILE A 3 -1.51 8.84 -13.00
CA ILE A 3 -1.20 9.98 -12.11
C ILE A 3 -2.00 9.93 -10.80
N ALA A 4 -3.30 9.63 -10.87
CA ALA A 4 -4.16 9.56 -9.68
C ALA A 4 -3.73 8.43 -8.73
N VAL A 5 -3.47 7.23 -9.27
CA VAL A 5 -3.02 6.07 -8.46
C VAL A 5 -1.67 6.34 -7.81
N GLY A 6 -0.76 7.01 -8.52
CA GLY A 6 0.55 7.37 -7.96
C GLY A 6 0.46 8.38 -6.81
N ILE A 7 -0.30 9.46 -6.99
CA ILE A 7 -0.50 10.50 -5.95
C ILE A 7 -1.20 9.90 -4.73
N ILE A 8 -2.28 9.14 -4.94
CA ILE A 8 -3.04 8.50 -3.87
C ILE A 8 -2.14 7.51 -3.09
N GLY A 9 -1.34 6.70 -3.80
CA GLY A 9 -0.40 5.78 -3.17
C GLY A 9 0.62 6.47 -2.26
N ILE A 10 1.22 7.57 -2.74
CA ILE A 10 2.20 8.35 -1.97
C ILE A 10 1.55 8.98 -0.73
N PHE A 11 0.39 9.62 -0.89
CA PHE A 11 -0.31 10.28 0.21
C PHE A 11 -0.73 9.29 1.29
N LEU A 12 -1.31 8.16 0.89
CA LEU A 12 -1.72 7.12 1.83
C LEU A 12 -0.51 6.45 2.50
N GLY A 13 0.58 6.22 1.77
CA GLY A 13 1.81 5.69 2.35
C GLY A 13 2.37 6.57 3.47
N LEU A 14 2.38 7.89 3.27
CA LEU A 14 2.79 8.85 4.31
C LEU A 14 1.84 8.86 5.51
N LEU A 15 0.53 8.77 5.29
CA LEU A 15 -0.46 8.69 6.37
C LEU A 15 -0.27 7.42 7.22
N VAL A 16 -0.09 6.27 6.57
CA VAL A 16 0.16 4.99 7.24
C VAL A 16 1.47 5.03 8.03
N LEU A 17 2.53 5.62 7.48
CA LEU A 17 3.81 5.79 8.19
C LEU A 17 3.65 6.64 9.44
N MET A 18 2.96 7.78 9.34
CA MET A 18 2.74 8.67 10.49
C MET A 18 1.88 8.00 11.57
N GLN A 19 0.83 7.26 11.19
CA GLN A 19 0.03 6.47 12.13
C GLN A 19 0.86 5.37 12.81
N SER A 20 1.73 4.70 12.05
CA SER A 20 2.55 3.62 12.58
C SER A 20 3.62 4.13 13.56
N CYS A 21 4.16 5.33 13.33
CA CYS A 21 5.01 6.03 14.29
C CYS A 21 4.24 6.36 15.59
N ALA A 22 3.00 6.83 15.47
CA ALA A 22 2.15 7.13 16.63
C ALA A 22 1.82 5.86 17.44
N VAL A 23 1.49 4.75 16.76
CA VAL A 23 1.24 3.43 17.40
C VAL A 23 2.50 2.92 18.09
N THR A 24 3.66 3.02 17.44
CA THR A 24 4.94 2.58 18.02
C THR A 24 5.32 3.43 19.24
N ALA A 25 5.20 4.75 19.15
CA ALA A 25 5.44 5.65 20.28
C ALA A 25 4.47 5.38 21.45
N GLY A 26 3.18 5.20 21.15
CA GLY A 26 2.16 4.85 22.15
C GLY A 26 2.41 3.50 22.82
N SER A 27 2.85 2.50 22.06
CA SER A 27 3.21 1.18 22.58
C SER A 27 4.41 1.21 23.54
N GLY A 28 5.39 2.08 23.27
CA GLY A 28 6.53 2.31 24.15
C GLY A 28 6.13 2.96 25.48
N LEU A 29 5.11 3.82 25.46
CA LEU A 29 4.57 4.48 26.65
C LEU A 29 3.72 3.53 27.52
N LEU A 30 2.98 2.63 26.88
CA LEU A 30 2.08 1.66 27.55
C LEU A 30 2.76 0.31 27.86
N GLN A 31 4.04 0.16 27.50
CA GLN A 31 4.83 -1.07 27.64
C GLN A 31 4.15 -2.32 27.04
N ASP A 32 3.29 -2.12 26.04
CA ASP A 32 2.61 -3.21 25.38
C ASP A 32 3.39 -3.68 24.15
N LYS A 33 3.84 -4.93 24.20
CA LYS A 33 4.64 -5.53 23.11
C LYS A 33 3.79 -5.93 21.92
N ALA A 34 2.49 -6.16 22.09
CA ALA A 34 1.60 -6.53 21.00
C ALA A 34 1.35 -5.34 20.06
N THR A 35 1.09 -4.15 20.62
CA THR A 35 0.95 -2.89 19.86
C THR A 35 2.24 -2.48 19.13
N GLY A 36 3.42 -2.73 19.70
CA GLY A 36 4.70 -2.43 19.05
C GLY A 36 4.95 -3.24 17.77
N GLY A 37 4.57 -4.52 17.74
CA GLY A 37 4.68 -5.36 16.55
C GLY A 37 3.78 -4.90 15.40
N ALA A 38 2.57 -4.44 15.72
CA ALA A 38 1.63 -3.89 14.74
C ALA A 38 2.16 -2.59 14.09
N GLY A 39 2.81 -1.72 14.88
CA GLY A 39 3.46 -0.50 14.37
C GLY A 39 4.56 -0.78 13.35
N ALA A 40 5.37 -1.82 13.55
CA ALA A 40 6.41 -2.22 12.61
C ALA A 40 5.84 -2.69 11.26
N ILE A 41 4.77 -3.48 11.29
CA ILE A 41 4.12 -3.95 10.05
C ILE A 41 3.40 -2.80 9.35
N GLY A 42 2.74 -1.91 10.10
CA GLY A 42 2.17 -0.68 9.56
C GLY A 42 3.20 0.16 8.83
N MET A 43 4.40 0.35 9.40
CA MET A 43 5.49 1.07 8.74
C MET A 43 5.90 0.39 7.43
N LEU A 44 6.02 -0.93 7.42
CA LEU A 44 6.35 -1.71 6.22
C LEU A 44 5.26 -1.54 5.13
N VAL A 45 3.99 -1.63 5.50
CA VAL A 45 2.86 -1.43 4.57
C VAL A 45 2.85 0.00 4.02
N GLY A 46 3.05 1.01 4.86
CA GLY A 46 3.11 2.41 4.45
C GLY A 46 4.26 2.70 3.47
N LEU A 47 5.43 2.09 3.71
CA LEU A 47 6.58 2.19 2.82
C LEU A 47 6.31 1.50 1.48
N LEU A 48 5.66 0.33 1.47
CA LEU A 48 5.24 -0.34 0.24
C LEU A 48 4.24 0.51 -0.55
N PHE A 49 3.28 1.16 0.12
CA PHE A 49 2.35 2.10 -0.52
C PHE A 49 3.07 3.27 -1.18
N PHE A 50 4.04 3.86 -0.47
CA PHE A 50 4.82 4.99 -0.99
C PHE A 50 5.61 4.59 -2.24
N ILE A 51 6.31 3.46 -2.17
CA ILE A 51 7.08 2.91 -3.30
C ILE A 51 6.15 2.53 -4.46
N ALA A 52 5.03 1.87 -4.18
CA ALA A 52 4.03 1.51 -5.19
C ALA A 52 3.43 2.74 -5.89
N GLY A 53 3.18 3.81 -5.13
CA GLY A 53 2.74 5.11 -5.64
C GLY A 53 3.78 5.73 -6.58
N ALA A 54 5.05 5.78 -6.16
CA ALA A 54 6.15 6.30 -6.99
C ALA A 54 6.32 5.50 -8.30
N PHE A 55 6.29 4.17 -8.23
CA PHE A 55 6.42 3.33 -9.43
C PHE A 55 5.18 3.35 -10.33
N SER A 56 3.99 3.70 -9.82
CA SER A 56 2.76 3.76 -10.63
C SER A 56 2.79 4.83 -11.75
N PHE A 57 3.68 5.82 -11.67
CA PHE A 57 3.86 6.83 -12.72
C PHE A 57 4.61 6.30 -13.95
N ALA A 58 5.71 5.57 -13.74
CA ALA A 58 6.59 5.08 -14.80
C ALA A 58 6.30 3.62 -15.20
N LEU A 59 6.02 2.76 -14.21
CA LEU A 59 5.89 1.32 -14.34
C LEU A 59 4.65 0.82 -13.58
N PRO A 60 3.43 1.03 -14.12
CA PRO A 60 2.18 0.71 -13.43
C PRO A 60 2.02 -0.77 -13.05
N LEU A 61 2.68 -1.69 -13.76
CA LEU A 61 2.70 -3.11 -13.39
C LEU A 61 3.49 -3.36 -12.10
N VAL A 62 4.65 -2.72 -11.96
CA VAL A 62 5.47 -2.82 -10.73
C VAL A 62 4.70 -2.21 -9.56
N GLY A 63 4.04 -1.07 -9.77
CA GLY A 63 3.14 -0.47 -8.78
C GLY A 63 2.01 -1.42 -8.36
N ALA A 64 1.37 -2.11 -9.30
CA ALA A 64 0.31 -3.10 -9.00
C ALA A 64 0.83 -4.25 -8.13
N ILE A 65 2.01 -4.80 -8.43
CA ILE A 65 2.62 -5.89 -7.66
C ILE A 65 2.95 -5.41 -6.25
N MET A 66 3.52 -4.21 -6.11
CA MET A 66 3.87 -3.64 -4.80
C MET A 66 2.63 -3.36 -3.94
N PHE A 67 1.54 -2.85 -4.52
CA PHE A 67 0.27 -2.73 -3.81
C PHE A 67 -0.33 -4.08 -3.42
N ALA A 68 -0.21 -5.11 -4.27
CA ALA A 68 -0.67 -6.45 -3.94
C ALA A 68 0.13 -7.06 -2.78
N LEU A 69 1.45 -6.85 -2.75
CA LEU A 69 2.30 -7.24 -1.62
C LEU A 69 1.91 -6.48 -0.35
N ALA A 70 1.66 -5.17 -0.44
CA ALA A 70 1.18 -4.37 0.69
C ALA A 70 -0.14 -4.92 1.25
N ALA A 71 -1.09 -5.29 0.38
CA ALA A 71 -2.34 -5.93 0.80
C ALA A 71 -2.10 -7.27 1.50
N ALA A 72 -1.21 -8.12 0.96
CA ALA A 72 -0.89 -9.41 1.57
C ALA A 72 -0.30 -9.26 2.97
N PHE A 73 0.68 -8.37 3.14
CA PHE A 73 1.27 -8.10 4.45
C PHE A 73 0.26 -7.51 5.45
N ALA A 74 -0.60 -6.60 4.99
CA ALA A 74 -1.67 -6.04 5.81
C ALA A 74 -2.66 -7.10 6.28
N PHE A 75 -3.08 -8.03 5.41
CA PHE A 75 -3.98 -9.11 5.81
C PHE A 75 -3.33 -10.13 6.74
N ILE A 76 -2.06 -10.48 6.51
CA ILE A 76 -1.32 -11.35 7.44
C ILE A 76 -1.24 -10.70 8.83
N ALA A 77 -0.92 -9.41 8.89
CA ALA A 77 -0.87 -8.66 10.15
C ALA A 77 -2.23 -8.58 10.86
N SER A 78 -3.31 -8.43 10.09
CA SER A 78 -4.68 -8.45 10.62
C SER A 78 -5.01 -9.75 11.36
N THR A 79 -4.50 -10.89 10.87
CA THR A 79 -4.71 -12.19 11.54
C THR A 79 -3.91 -12.37 12.83
N SER A 80 -2.88 -11.55 13.05
CA SER A 80 -1.93 -11.71 14.17
C SER A 80 -2.17 -10.77 15.36
N GLY A 81 -3.07 -9.78 15.26
CA GLY A 81 -3.47 -8.99 16.44
C GLY A 81 -4.16 -7.65 16.15
N SER A 82 -5.38 -7.53 16.69
CA SER A 82 -6.10 -6.37 17.24
C SER A 82 -6.21 -5.02 16.51
N PHE A 83 -5.55 -4.77 15.38
CA PHE A 83 -5.63 -3.47 14.71
C PHE A 83 -6.51 -3.50 13.47
N SER A 84 -7.73 -3.00 13.64
CA SER A 84 -8.70 -2.85 12.55
C SER A 84 -8.16 -1.98 11.41
N ASP A 85 -7.33 -0.98 11.72
CA ASP A 85 -6.83 -0.01 10.74
C ASP A 85 -5.97 -0.67 9.65
N VAL A 86 -5.10 -1.61 10.03
CA VAL A 86 -4.23 -2.34 9.07
C VAL A 86 -5.06 -3.13 8.06
N THR A 87 -6.20 -3.67 8.48
CA THR A 87 -7.12 -4.38 7.58
C THR A 87 -7.71 -3.46 6.52
N ILE A 88 -8.12 -2.25 6.92
CA ILE A 88 -8.66 -1.24 6.01
C ILE A 88 -7.59 -0.83 4.99
N TRP A 89 -6.35 -0.62 5.43
CA TRP A 89 -5.22 -0.34 4.55
C TRP A 89 -4.96 -1.48 3.55
N GLY A 90 -5.12 -2.74 3.96
CA GLY A 90 -5.04 -3.90 3.08
C GLY A 90 -6.07 -3.88 1.95
N PHE A 91 -7.34 -3.57 2.27
CA PHE A 91 -8.39 -3.43 1.26
C PHE A 91 -8.10 -2.27 0.29
N ILE A 92 -7.65 -1.13 0.79
CA ILE A 92 -7.30 0.02 -0.05
C ILE A 92 -6.15 -0.34 -0.99
N ALA A 93 -5.12 -1.05 -0.50
CA ALA A 93 -4.01 -1.52 -1.33
C ALA A 93 -4.49 -2.45 -2.43
N LEU A 94 -5.43 -3.35 -2.14
CA LEU A 94 -6.00 -4.26 -3.13
C LEU A 94 -6.74 -3.50 -4.23
N VAL A 95 -7.53 -2.49 -3.89
CA VAL A 95 -8.21 -1.62 -4.88
C VAL A 95 -7.19 -0.89 -5.75
N LEU A 96 -6.14 -0.32 -5.16
CA LEU A 96 -5.09 0.37 -5.92
C LEU A 96 -4.30 -0.59 -6.81
N ALA A 97 -4.04 -1.82 -6.36
CA ALA A 97 -3.40 -2.86 -7.16
C ALA A 97 -4.22 -3.17 -8.42
N VAL A 98 -5.53 -3.35 -8.27
CA VAL A 98 -6.46 -3.60 -9.37
C VAL A 98 -6.48 -2.42 -10.34
N MET A 99 -6.58 -1.19 -9.83
CA MET A 99 -6.56 0.02 -10.67
C MET A 99 -5.24 0.20 -11.45
N SER A 100 -4.09 -0.08 -10.81
CA SER A 100 -2.78 -0.03 -11.48
C SER A 100 -2.64 -1.13 -12.53
N PHE A 101 -3.15 -2.33 -12.27
CA PHE A 101 -3.17 -3.44 -13.24
C PHE A 101 -4.01 -3.10 -14.48
N PHE A 102 -5.22 -2.55 -14.31
CA PHE A 102 -6.05 -2.11 -15.43
C PHE A 102 -5.39 -0.95 -16.21
N THR A 103 -4.71 -0.04 -15.52
CA THR A 103 -3.96 1.06 -16.14
C THR A 103 -2.85 0.52 -17.05
N TRP A 104 -2.13 -0.51 -16.61
CA TRP A 104 -1.13 -1.20 -17.44
C TRP A 104 -1.76 -1.91 -18.63
N ARG A 105 -2.83 -2.70 -18.42
CA ARG A 105 -3.53 -3.44 -19.47
C ARG A 105 -4.08 -2.52 -20.57
N SER A 106 -4.70 -1.41 -20.18
CA SER A 106 -5.20 -0.39 -21.12
C SER A 106 -4.06 0.26 -21.91
N SER A 107 -2.94 0.56 -21.25
CA SER A 107 -1.75 1.13 -21.90
C SER A 107 -1.11 0.16 -22.89
N LYS A 108 -1.14 -1.16 -22.63
CA LYS A 108 -0.69 -2.18 -23.59
C LYS A 108 -1.61 -2.24 -24.82
N ARG A 109 -2.94 -2.25 -24.64
CA ARG A 109 -3.88 -2.31 -25.78
C ARG A 109 -3.73 -1.13 -26.73
N LYS A 110 -3.63 0.10 -26.20
CA LYS A 110 -3.38 1.30 -27.01
C LYS A 110 -2.09 1.24 -27.83
N LYS A 111 -1.05 0.55 -27.35
CA LYS A 111 0.20 0.38 -28.11
C LYS A 111 0.05 -0.64 -29.25
N LEU A 112 -0.73 -1.71 -29.07
CA LEU A 112 -1.01 -2.68 -30.13
C LEU A 112 -1.86 -2.06 -31.24
N ASP A 113 -2.91 -1.31 -30.89
CA ASP A 113 -3.82 -0.69 -31.87
C ASP A 113 -3.13 0.40 -32.72
N ALA A 114 -2.04 1.00 -32.22
CA ALA A 114 -1.26 2.00 -32.95
C ALA A 114 -0.19 1.40 -33.88
N SER A 115 -0.01 0.08 -33.86
CA SER A 115 0.98 -0.64 -34.66
C SER A 115 0.38 -1.48 -35.80
N VAL A 116 -0.94 -1.40 -35.98
CA VAL A 116 -1.73 -2.00 -37.07
C VAL A 116 -2.24 -0.88 -37.97
#